data_AF-A0AAE1DD96-F1
#
_entry.id   AF-A0AAE1DD96-F1
#
_cell.length_a   1.000
_cell.length_b   1.000
_cell.length_c   1.000
_cell.angle_alpha   90.00
_cell.angle_beta   90.00
_cell.angle_gamma   90.00
#
_symmetry.space_group_name_H-M   'P 1'
#
loop_
_entity.id
_entity.type
_entity.pdbx_description
1 polymer ?
#
loop_
_entity_poly.entity_id
_entity_poly.type
_entity_poly.pdbx_seq_one_letter_code
_entity_poly.pdbx_strand_id
1 'polypeptide(L)'
;MLTLPPRITRPSFVWTHVTPSLIAPLHLPPAPDCGLQPVDIVFINDASGSVGAENFNKTLDFIENVVKALVIGPLDAQIGSVTFESDVHLEFHLNTYSNQQ
;
A
#
# COMPACT_ATOMS: atom_id res chain seq x y z
N MET A 1 -31.25 29.22 52.89
CA MET A 1 -31.80 29.89 51.70
C MET A 1 -31.11 29.26 50.50
N LEU A 2 -31.70 28.21 49.91
CA LEU A 2 -31.13 27.48 48.79
C LEU A 2 -32.01 27.78 47.57
N THR A 3 -31.46 28.43 46.56
CA THR A 3 -32.14 28.71 45.29
C THR A 3 -31.93 27.54 44.34
N LEU A 4 -33.02 26.96 43.83
CA LEU A 4 -32.99 25.91 42.80
C LEU A 4 -32.53 26.49 41.45
N PRO A 5 -31.76 25.74 40.64
CA PRO A 5 -31.42 26.15 39.27
C PRO A 5 -32.65 26.08 38.35
N PRO A 6 -32.68 26.86 37.25
CA PRO A 6 -33.82 26.91 36.34
C PRO A 6 -34.01 25.58 35.60
N ARG A 7 -35.27 25.14 35.50
CA ARG A 7 -35.70 23.94 34.77
C ARG A 7 -35.65 24.23 33.27
N ILE A 8 -34.71 23.61 32.56
CA ILE A 8 -34.67 23.62 31.09
C ILE A 8 -35.86 22.79 30.59
N THR A 9 -36.86 23.45 30.01
CA THR A 9 -37.94 22.81 29.28
C THR A 9 -37.41 22.34 27.92
N ARG A 10 -37.21 21.03 27.77
CA ARG A 10 -36.92 20.41 26.47
C ARG A 10 -38.09 20.65 25.52
N PRO A 11 -37.90 21.21 24.32
CA PRO A 11 -38.91 21.12 23.29
C PRO A 11 -38.98 19.67 22.81
N SER A 12 -40.19 19.13 22.82
CA SER A 12 -40.57 17.88 22.18
C SER A 12 -40.38 18.02 20.66
N PHE A 13 -39.29 17.48 20.14
CA PHE A 13 -39.13 17.22 18.71
C PHE A 13 -38.84 15.74 18.52
N VAL A 14 -39.91 14.99 18.26
CA VAL A 14 -39.84 13.62 17.77
C VAL A 14 -39.54 13.70 16.28
N TRP A 15 -38.33 13.33 15.87
CA TRP A 15 -38.05 12.97 14.49
C TRP A 15 -37.85 11.47 14.42
N THR A 16 -38.93 10.76 14.08
CA THR A 16 -38.83 9.41 13.53
C THR A 16 -38.19 9.53 12.15
N HIS A 17 -36.87 9.42 12.06
CA HIS A 17 -36.21 9.09 10.81
C HIS A 17 -36.05 7.58 10.75
N VAL A 18 -37.05 6.95 10.14
CA VAL A 18 -36.93 5.60 9.61
C VAL A 18 -35.79 5.66 8.60
N THR A 19 -34.65 5.00 8.85
CA THR A 19 -33.57 4.89 7.86
C THR A 19 -33.99 3.88 6.79
N PRO A 20 -34.20 4.29 5.53
CA PRO A 20 -34.41 3.34 4.45
C PRO A 20 -33.02 2.96 3.93
N SER A 21 -32.42 1.90 4.46
CA SER A 21 -31.11 1.44 3.97
C SER A 21 -30.97 -0.08 3.95
N LEU A 22 -32.06 -0.80 3.74
CA LEU A 22 -32.02 -2.27 3.68
C LEU A 22 -32.14 -2.86 2.27
N ILE A 23 -32.23 -2.04 1.21
CA ILE A 23 -32.24 -2.54 -0.17
C ILE A 23 -31.44 -1.60 -1.08
N ALA A 24 -30.12 -1.59 -0.93
CA ALA A 24 -29.23 -1.21 -2.02
C ALA A 24 -28.57 -2.50 -2.54
N PRO A 25 -28.48 -2.73 -3.86
CA PRO A 25 -27.60 -3.78 -4.38
C PRO A 25 -26.21 -3.56 -3.78
N LEU A 26 -25.44 -4.62 -3.53
CA LEU A 26 -24.08 -4.58 -2.96
C LEU A 26 -23.17 -3.60 -3.73
N HIS A 27 -23.32 -2.30 -3.50
CA HIS A 27 -22.44 -1.27 -3.98
C HIS A 27 -21.43 -1.11 -2.86
N LEU A 28 -20.46 -2.03 -2.86
CA LEU A 28 -19.27 -1.87 -2.05
C LEU A 28 -18.72 -0.48 -2.37
N PRO A 29 -18.42 0.37 -1.37
CA PRO A 29 -17.69 1.58 -1.65
C PRO A 29 -16.44 1.17 -2.46
N PRO A 30 -16.07 1.92 -3.51
CA PRO A 30 -14.82 1.66 -4.20
C PRO A 30 -13.73 1.58 -3.14
N ALA A 31 -12.91 0.53 -3.20
CA ALA A 31 -11.79 0.39 -2.29
C ALA A 31 -11.04 1.73 -2.29
N PRO A 32 -10.65 2.25 -1.11
CA PRO A 32 -9.86 3.48 -1.08
C PRO A 32 -8.71 3.30 -2.06
N ASP A 33 -8.55 4.26 -2.96
CA ASP A 33 -7.42 4.28 -3.86
C ASP A 33 -6.17 4.21 -2.97
N CYS A 34 -5.37 3.16 -3.14
CA CYS A 34 -4.14 2.99 -2.37
C CYS A 34 -3.20 4.17 -2.64
N GLY A 35 -3.43 4.94 -3.72
CA GLY A 35 -2.66 6.10 -4.09
C GLY A 35 -1.22 5.74 -4.44
N LEU A 36 -0.47 6.75 -4.87
CA LEU A 36 0.99 6.67 -4.94
C LEU A 36 1.53 7.00 -3.54
N GLN A 37 1.48 6.04 -2.63
CA GLN A 37 2.15 6.18 -1.33
C GLN A 37 3.61 5.74 -1.44
N PRO A 38 4.51 6.36 -0.64
CA PRO A 38 5.88 5.90 -0.54
C PRO A 38 5.93 4.41 -0.17
N VAL A 39 6.76 3.63 -0.86
CA VAL A 39 6.86 2.18 -0.65
C VAL A 39 8.30 1.72 -0.80
N ASP A 40 8.73 0.85 0.11
CA ASP A 40 10.02 0.17 0.02
C ASP A 40 9.82 -1.25 -0.52
N ILE A 41 10.51 -1.59 -1.59
CA ILE A 41 10.46 -2.92 -2.23
C ILE A 41 11.86 -3.51 -2.28
N VAL A 42 12.02 -4.73 -1.78
CA VAL A 42 13.28 -5.47 -1.87
C VAL A 42 13.08 -6.74 -2.66
N PHE A 43 13.80 -6.88 -3.77
CA PHE A 43 13.82 -8.10 -4.57
C PHE A 43 14.91 -9.05 -4.05
N ILE A 44 14.49 -10.26 -3.65
CA ILE A 44 15.40 -11.34 -3.27
C ILE A 44 15.39 -12.37 -4.41
N ASN A 45 16.49 -12.46 -5.14
CA ASN A 45 16.59 -13.23 -6.37
C ASN A 45 17.28 -14.56 -6.11
N ASP A 46 16.64 -15.67 -6.47
CA ASP A 46 17.27 -17.00 -6.45
C ASP A 46 18.12 -17.19 -7.72
N ALA A 47 19.44 -17.23 -7.55
CA ALA A 47 20.42 -17.48 -8.61
C ALA A 47 21.03 -18.90 -8.51
N SER A 48 20.34 -19.83 -7.84
CA SER A 48 20.79 -21.22 -7.74
C SER A 48 20.98 -21.88 -9.11
N GLY A 49 21.93 -22.81 -9.18
CA GLY A 49 22.14 -23.63 -10.37
C GLY A 49 20.89 -24.39 -10.85
N SER A 50 19.93 -24.68 -9.96
CA SER A 50 18.64 -25.30 -10.32
C SER A 50 17.68 -24.37 -11.06
N VAL A 51 17.78 -23.05 -10.85
CA VAL A 51 17.03 -22.05 -11.63
C VAL A 51 17.58 -22.01 -13.05
N GLY A 52 18.91 -21.94 -13.16
CA GLY A 52 19.63 -21.84 -14.42
C GLY A 52 19.47 -20.47 -15.11
N ALA A 53 20.41 -20.15 -16.01
CA ALA A 53 20.52 -18.82 -16.59
C ALA A 53 19.26 -18.35 -17.35
N GLU A 54 18.57 -19.25 -18.06
CA GLU A 54 17.38 -18.89 -18.82
C GLU A 54 16.24 -18.41 -17.90
N ASN A 55 15.99 -19.11 -16.80
CA ASN A 55 14.92 -18.73 -15.88
C ASN A 55 15.32 -17.53 -15.02
N PHE A 56 16.61 -17.42 -14.67
CA PHE A 56 17.11 -16.24 -13.99
C PHE A 56 16.90 -14.97 -14.84
N ASN A 57 17.17 -15.03 -16.14
CA ASN A 57 16.87 -13.91 -17.05
C ASN A 57 15.38 -13.55 -17.07
N LYS A 58 14.47 -14.53 -17.01
CA LYS A 58 13.02 -14.25 -16.91
C LYS A 58 12.68 -13.54 -15.60
N THR A 59 13.36 -13.86 -14.50
CA THR A 59 13.20 -13.14 -13.23
C THR A 59 13.70 -11.70 -13.34
N LEU A 60 14.83 -11.46 -14.01
CA LEU A 60 15.32 -10.10 -14.27
C LEU A 60 14.35 -9.31 -15.14
N ASP A 61 13.82 -9.90 -16.22
CA ASP A 61 12.82 -9.27 -17.08
C ASP A 61 11.54 -8.92 -16.29
N PHE A 62 11.11 -9.79 -15.38
CA PHE A 62 9.98 -9.53 -14.50
C PHE A 62 10.25 -8.33 -13.58
N ILE A 63 11.41 -8.30 -12.91
CA ILE A 63 11.80 -7.20 -12.02
C ILE A 63 11.88 -5.89 -12.80
N GLU A 64 12.48 -5.89 -13.99
CA GLU A 64 12.56 -4.72 -14.86
C GLU A 64 11.18 -4.17 -15.20
N ASN A 65 10.23 -5.05 -15.57
CA ASN A 65 8.86 -4.65 -15.88
C ASN A 65 8.11 -4.09 -14.66
N VAL A 66 8.34 -4.65 -13.47
CA VAL A 66 7.78 -4.11 -12.22
C VAL A 66 8.36 -2.73 -11.95
N VAL A 67 9.68 -2.57 -12.01
CA VAL A 67 10.34 -1.28 -11.75
C VAL A 67 9.86 -0.22 -12.75
N LYS A 68 9.67 -0.58 -14.03
CA LYS A 68 9.08 0.31 -15.06
C LYS A 68 7.66 0.80 -14.76
N ALA A 69 6.91 0.08 -13.94
CA ALA A 69 5.56 0.49 -13.54
C ALA A 69 5.55 1.38 -12.28
N LEU A 70 6.69 1.55 -11.62
CA LEU A 70 6.83 2.33 -10.39
C LEU A 70 7.42 3.71 -10.66
N VAL A 71 7.00 4.69 -9.87
CA VAL A 71 7.69 6.00 -9.78
C VAL A 71 8.78 5.86 -8.72
N ILE A 72 10.05 5.78 -9.16
CA ILE A 72 11.18 5.67 -8.23
C ILE A 72 11.61 7.07 -7.76
N GLY A 73 11.71 7.25 -6.45
CA GLY A 73 12.15 8.50 -5.87
C GLY A 73 12.21 8.49 -4.34
N PRO A 74 12.90 9.45 -3.71
CA PRO A 74 13.04 9.51 -2.24
C PRO A 74 11.71 9.70 -1.49
N LEU A 75 10.68 10.19 -2.18
CA LEU A 75 9.33 10.40 -1.65
C LEU A 75 8.29 9.47 -2.29
N ASP A 76 8.72 8.54 -3.15
CA ASP A 76 7.88 7.61 -3.90
C ASP A 76 8.34 6.18 -3.60
N ALA A 77 8.44 5.31 -4.61
CA ALA A 77 8.96 3.97 -4.44
C ALA A 77 10.49 3.97 -4.31
N GLN A 78 11.01 3.18 -3.38
CA GLN A 78 12.42 2.86 -3.24
C GLN A 78 12.65 1.37 -3.44
N ILE A 79 13.73 1.03 -4.13
CA ILE A 79 14.05 -0.36 -4.46
C ILE A 79 15.41 -0.78 -3.93
N GLY A 80 15.46 -2.01 -3.43
CA GLY A 80 16.68 -2.73 -3.09
C GLY A 80 16.70 -4.07 -3.79
N SER A 81 17.88 -4.64 -4.01
CA SER A 81 18.00 -5.97 -4.57
C SER A 81 19.14 -6.76 -3.96
N VAL A 82 18.87 -8.03 -3.71
CA VAL A 82 19.80 -9.02 -3.17
C VAL A 82 19.64 -10.28 -4.03
N THR A 83 20.76 -10.86 -4.42
CA THR A 83 20.81 -12.16 -5.08
C THR A 83 21.32 -13.21 -4.09
N PHE A 84 20.75 -14.41 -4.13
CA PHE A 84 21.15 -15.53 -3.28
C PHE A 84 21.48 -16.76 -4.12
N GLU A 85 22.64 -17.34 -3.88
CA GLU A 85 23.04 -18.66 -4.39
C GLU A 85 23.69 -19.46 -3.24
N SER A 86 25.00 -19.67 -3.27
CA SER A 86 25.76 -20.28 -2.17
C SER A 86 26.06 -19.24 -1.10
N ASP A 87 26.25 -18.00 -1.55
CA ASP A 87 26.44 -16.81 -0.73
C ASP A 87 25.34 -15.78 -1.05
N VAL A 88 25.17 -14.83 -0.14
CA VAL A 88 24.29 -13.66 -0.34
C VAL A 88 25.09 -12.56 -1.00
N HIS A 89 24.61 -12.05 -2.12
CA HIS A 89 25.16 -10.90 -2.82
C HIS A 89 24.17 -9.74 -2.74
N LEU A 90 24.56 -8.67 -2.07
CA LEU A 90 23.82 -7.42 -2.13
C LEU A 90 24.11 -6.73 -3.47
N GLU A 91 23.09 -6.54 -4.30
CA GLU A 91 23.23 -5.79 -5.54
C GLU A 91 23.19 -4.29 -5.27
N PHE A 92 22.20 -3.84 -4.48
CA PHE A 92 22.08 -2.47 -4.01
C PHE A 92 21.08 -2.33 -2.86
N HIS A 93 21.33 -1.37 -1.98
CA HIS A 93 20.42 -1.02 -0.88
C HIS A 93 19.23 -0.17 -1.36
N LEU A 94 18.20 -0.09 -0.54
CA LEU A 94 17.22 1.01 -0.61
C LEU A 94 17.95 2.37 -0.57
N ASN A 95 17.35 3.42 -1.14
CA ASN A 95 17.92 4.77 -1.26
C ASN A 95 19.18 4.88 -2.14
N THR A 96 19.60 3.82 -2.84
CA THR A 96 20.73 3.89 -3.78
C THR A 96 20.38 4.77 -4.99
N TYR A 97 19.15 4.67 -5.49
CA TYR A 97 18.67 5.41 -6.66
C TYR A 97 17.63 6.46 -6.24
N SER A 98 17.83 7.71 -6.70
CA SER A 98 16.91 8.82 -6.46
C SER A 98 15.91 9.06 -7.59
N ASN A 99 16.03 8.30 -8.68
CA ASN A 99 15.12 8.30 -9.82
C ASN A 99 15.22 6.95 -10.54
N GLN A 100 14.33 6.74 -11.50
CA GLN A 100 14.46 5.65 -12.45
C GLN A 100 15.55 6.01 -13.47
N GLN A 101 16.54 5.12 -13.64
CA GLN A 101 17.61 5.24 -14.64
C GLN A 101 17.31 4.42 -15.89
#